data_AF-A0A9E4MA17-F1
#
_entry.id   AF-A0A9E4MA17-F1
#
_cell.length_a   1.000
_cell.length_b   1.000
_cell.length_c   1.000
_cell.angle_alpha   90.00
_cell.angle_beta   90.00
_cell.angle_gamma   90.00
#
_symmetry.space_group_name_H-M   'P 1'
#
loop_
_entity.id
_entity.type
_entity.pdbx_description
1 polymer ?
#
loop_
_entity_poly.entity_id
_entity_poly.type
_entity_poly.pdbx_seq_one_letter_code
_entity_poly.pdbx_strand_id
1 'polypeptide(L)'
;MSRIFEPSERFREAVARFDRANAEDPNVETVDGASHPKELLYAQRMSAALERFAPEASEVVRLAARCQHIRRWTVPRDTYPEGRDGYRRWRADLGRFHAETAGDVLHEVGYDDATVGRVQALLRKERLKADPEVQLLEDVVCLVFLSHYLAPFAAQHEDEKVVGILRKTWRKMSERRSRSRAGAAGAGDPRCRLTGVFFVGCPCPRLPAELPPHRHPLRRHLHV
;
A
#
# COMPACT_ATOMS: atom_id res chain seq x y z
N MET A 1 -15.73 25.21 -0.84
CA MET A 1 -14.84 24.96 -1.98
C MET A 1 -13.68 24.10 -1.51
N SER A 2 -13.51 22.89 -2.06
CA SER A 2 -12.33 22.06 -1.78
C SER A 2 -11.13 22.77 -2.38
N ARG A 3 -10.09 23.05 -1.58
CA ARG A 3 -8.87 23.68 -2.07
C ARG A 3 -8.09 22.61 -2.84
N ILE A 4 -8.06 22.73 -4.15
CA ILE A 4 -7.24 21.85 -5.01
C ILE A 4 -5.78 22.16 -4.69
N PHE A 5 -4.97 21.12 -4.47
CA PHE A 5 -3.53 21.28 -4.28
C PHE A 5 -2.89 21.74 -5.60
N GLU A 6 -2.22 22.88 -5.58
CA GLU A 6 -1.48 23.41 -6.72
C GLU A 6 0.02 23.16 -6.51
N PRO A 7 0.64 22.22 -7.23
CA PRO A 7 2.05 21.90 -7.04
C PRO A 7 2.95 23.05 -7.52
N SER A 8 3.83 23.52 -6.63
CA SER A 8 4.91 24.45 -6.97
C SER A 8 5.93 23.79 -7.91
N GLU A 9 6.75 24.60 -8.59
CA GLU A 9 7.83 24.05 -9.44
C GLU A 9 8.83 23.25 -8.61
N ARG A 10 9.15 23.72 -7.39
CA ARG A 10 10.00 23.03 -6.43
C ARG A 10 9.45 21.64 -6.08
N PHE A 11 8.13 21.53 -5.85
CA PHE A 11 7.48 20.24 -5.59
C PHE A 11 7.59 19.29 -6.80
N ARG A 12 7.36 19.79 -8.02
CA ARG A 12 7.46 18.99 -9.24
C ARG A 12 8.88 18.46 -9.44
N GLU A 13 9.89 19.29 -9.23
CA GLU A 13 11.29 18.89 -9.34
C GLU A 13 11.66 17.83 -8.29
N ALA A 14 11.21 17.98 -7.04
CA ALA A 14 11.43 16.94 -6.01
C ALA A 14 10.80 15.60 -6.40
N VAL A 15 9.55 15.62 -6.88
CA VAL A 15 8.86 14.42 -7.37
C VAL A 15 9.62 13.79 -8.54
N ALA A 16 10.08 14.59 -9.50
CA ALA A 16 10.84 14.11 -10.65
C ALA A 16 12.17 13.45 -10.23
N ARG A 17 12.86 14.00 -9.22
CA ARG A 17 14.10 13.38 -8.69
C ARG A 17 13.82 12.09 -7.94
N PHE A 18 12.76 12.03 -7.12
CA PHE A 18 12.34 10.78 -6.47
C PHE A 18 11.99 9.70 -7.50
N ASP A 19 11.28 10.08 -8.56
CA ASP A 19 10.92 9.16 -9.64
C ASP A 19 12.14 8.67 -10.40
N ARG A 20 13.09 9.56 -10.72
CA ARG A 20 14.35 9.18 -11.37
C ARG A 20 15.13 8.19 -10.52
N ALA A 21 15.25 8.46 -9.21
CA ALA A 21 15.88 7.54 -8.29
C ALA A 21 15.18 6.18 -8.34
N ASN A 22 13.86 6.13 -8.18
CA ASN A 22 13.08 4.89 -8.20
C ASN A 22 13.01 4.17 -9.56
N ALA A 23 13.27 4.87 -10.66
CA ALA A 23 13.37 4.27 -11.99
C ALA A 23 14.64 3.41 -12.15
N GLU A 24 15.64 3.57 -11.28
CA GLU A 24 16.85 2.74 -11.24
C GLU A 24 16.59 1.34 -10.64
N ASP A 25 15.37 1.04 -10.17
CA ASP A 25 15.01 -0.29 -9.66
C ASP A 25 15.06 -1.34 -10.78
N PRO A 26 15.97 -2.34 -10.73
CA PRO A 26 16.04 -3.38 -11.75
C PRO A 26 14.87 -4.37 -11.66
N ASN A 27 14.13 -4.37 -10.55
CA ASN A 27 12.96 -5.23 -10.40
C ASN A 27 11.76 -4.59 -11.08
N VAL A 28 11.05 -5.35 -11.90
CA VAL A 28 9.90 -4.85 -12.66
C VAL A 28 8.59 -5.57 -12.30
N GLU A 29 7.49 -4.84 -12.38
CA GLU A 29 6.12 -5.37 -12.34
C GLU A 29 5.43 -5.06 -13.68
N THR A 30 4.71 -6.04 -14.23
CA THR A 30 3.89 -5.85 -15.42
C THR A 30 2.47 -5.44 -15.02
N VAL A 31 2.01 -4.29 -15.49
CA VAL A 31 0.65 -3.77 -15.28
C VAL A 31 0.09 -3.34 -16.64
N ASP A 32 -1.11 -3.80 -16.98
CA ASP A 32 -1.79 -3.48 -18.24
C ASP A 32 -0.93 -3.72 -19.50
N GLY A 33 -0.06 -4.74 -19.45
CA GLY A 33 0.84 -5.12 -20.54
C GLY A 33 2.13 -4.29 -20.62
N ALA A 34 2.33 -3.31 -19.74
CA ALA A 34 3.56 -2.51 -19.66
C ALA A 34 4.42 -2.91 -18.45
N SER A 35 5.74 -2.91 -18.63
CA SER A 35 6.73 -3.20 -17.58
C SER A 35 7.14 -1.92 -16.86
N HIS A 36 7.08 -1.91 -15.52
CA HIS A 36 7.41 -0.75 -14.70
C HIS A 36 8.43 -1.11 -13.61
N PRO A 37 9.44 -0.27 -13.34
CA PRO A 37 10.28 -0.40 -12.15
C PRO A 37 9.42 -0.42 -10.88
N LYS A 38 9.64 -1.40 -10.02
CA LYS A 38 8.73 -1.76 -8.94
C LYS A 38 8.54 -0.63 -7.93
N GLU A 39 9.62 -0.03 -7.43
CA GLU A 39 9.48 1.06 -6.46
C GLU A 39 8.98 2.37 -7.11
N LEU A 40 9.19 2.60 -8.42
CA LEU A 40 8.58 3.73 -9.14
C LEU A 40 7.06 3.57 -9.22
N LEU A 41 6.60 2.37 -9.59
CA LEU A 41 5.18 2.04 -9.65
C LEU A 41 4.53 2.15 -8.26
N TYR A 42 5.22 1.70 -7.21
CA TYR A 42 4.75 1.86 -5.83
C TYR A 42 4.59 3.35 -5.45
N ALA A 43 5.58 4.19 -5.74
CA ALA A 43 5.53 5.63 -5.50
C ALA A 43 4.33 6.30 -6.20
N GLN A 44 4.06 5.92 -7.45
CA GLN A 44 2.90 6.41 -8.20
C GLN A 44 1.57 5.99 -7.57
N ARG A 45 1.46 4.71 -7.15
CA ARG A 45 0.29 4.20 -6.43
C ARG A 45 0.04 4.93 -5.11
N MET A 46 1.12 5.26 -4.38
CA MET A 46 1.04 6.07 -3.15
C MET A 46 0.46 7.46 -3.39
N SER A 47 0.98 8.21 -4.38
CA SER A 47 0.43 9.53 -4.72
C SER A 47 -1.03 9.45 -5.17
N ALA A 48 -1.38 8.49 -6.03
CA ALA A 48 -2.74 8.33 -6.53
C ALA A 48 -3.73 7.93 -5.42
N ALA A 49 -3.30 7.10 -4.46
CA ALA A 49 -4.12 6.74 -3.31
C ALA A 49 -4.31 7.92 -2.34
N LEU A 50 -3.26 8.71 -2.09
CA LEU A 50 -3.35 9.91 -1.26
C LEU A 50 -4.34 10.92 -1.86
N GLU A 51 -4.23 11.20 -3.17
CA GLU A 51 -5.11 12.15 -3.86
C GLU A 51 -6.60 11.76 -3.73
N ARG A 52 -6.91 10.47 -3.85
CA ARG A 52 -8.29 9.98 -3.67
C ARG A 52 -8.76 9.98 -2.22
N PHE A 53 -7.85 9.78 -1.27
CA PHE A 53 -8.20 9.59 0.15
C PHE A 53 -8.25 10.90 0.93
N ALA A 54 -7.34 11.82 0.66
CA ALA A 54 -7.18 13.11 1.31
C ALA A 54 -6.62 14.13 0.29
N PRO A 55 -7.43 14.63 -0.66
CA PRO A 55 -7.00 15.62 -1.65
C PRO A 55 -6.52 16.94 -1.00
N GLU A 56 -6.92 17.21 0.23
CA GLU A 56 -6.47 18.35 1.04
C GLU A 56 -5.13 18.12 1.77
N ALA A 57 -4.48 16.95 1.58
CA ALA A 57 -3.23 16.63 2.26
C ALA A 57 -2.14 17.68 1.97
N SER A 58 -1.34 17.96 3.01
CA SER A 58 -0.24 18.92 2.94
C SER A 58 0.80 18.52 1.90
N GLU A 59 1.56 19.51 1.41
CA GLU A 59 2.69 19.27 0.51
C GLU A 59 3.69 18.27 1.12
N VAL A 60 3.94 18.35 2.43
CA VAL A 60 4.83 17.46 3.16
C VAL A 60 4.37 16.00 3.09
N VAL A 61 3.08 15.73 3.30
CA VAL A 61 2.54 14.36 3.19
C VAL A 61 2.62 13.87 1.75
N ARG A 62 2.41 14.74 0.77
CA ARG A 62 2.53 14.42 -0.65
C ARG A 62 3.96 14.04 -1.05
N LEU A 63 4.96 14.79 -0.57
CA LEU A 63 6.38 14.45 -0.72
C LEU A 63 6.69 13.09 -0.08
N ALA A 64 6.32 12.91 1.20
CA ALA A 64 6.57 11.66 1.93
C ALA A 64 5.88 10.45 1.29
N ALA A 65 4.66 10.60 0.75
CA ALA A 65 3.98 9.54 0.03
C ALA A 65 4.73 9.15 -1.25
N ARG A 66 5.26 10.14 -1.99
CA ARG A 66 6.02 9.88 -3.22
C ARG A 66 7.33 9.14 -2.94
N CYS A 67 8.03 9.49 -1.87
CA CYS A 67 9.33 8.88 -1.52
C CYS A 67 9.25 7.80 -0.43
N GLN A 68 8.06 7.29 -0.10
CA GLN A 68 7.84 6.34 1.00
C GLN A 68 8.80 5.14 1.02
N HIS A 69 9.16 4.62 -0.15
CA HIS A 69 10.12 3.53 -0.35
C HIS A 69 11.26 3.92 -1.31
N ILE A 70 11.69 5.19 -1.28
CA ILE A 70 12.76 5.66 -2.17
C ILE A 70 14.00 4.76 -2.09
N ARG A 71 14.49 4.30 -3.24
CA ARG A 71 15.67 3.42 -3.35
C ARG A 71 15.60 2.10 -2.57
N ARG A 72 14.42 1.61 -2.19
CA ARG A 72 14.30 0.45 -1.30
C ARG A 72 14.97 -0.83 -1.78
N TRP A 73 15.03 -1.09 -3.09
CA TRP A 73 15.66 -2.30 -3.64
C TRP A 73 17.16 -2.39 -3.33
N THR A 74 17.83 -1.28 -2.99
CA THR A 74 19.25 -1.29 -2.62
C THR A 74 19.51 -1.82 -1.21
N VAL A 75 18.45 -2.03 -0.41
CA VAL A 75 18.54 -2.64 0.93
C VAL A 75 17.61 -3.87 1.01
N PRO A 76 17.98 -4.99 0.36
CA PRO A 76 17.14 -6.18 0.27
C PRO A 76 16.86 -6.82 1.64
N ARG A 77 15.69 -7.46 1.79
CA ARG A 77 15.29 -8.11 3.05
C ARG A 77 16.22 -9.26 3.44
N ASP A 78 16.70 -10.02 2.48
CA ASP A 78 17.56 -11.21 2.69
C ASP A 78 18.96 -10.87 3.23
N THR A 79 19.38 -9.60 3.19
CA THR A 79 20.60 -9.11 3.85
C THR A 79 20.50 -9.05 5.39
N TYR A 80 19.34 -9.37 5.97
CA TYR A 80 19.09 -9.39 7.42
C TYR A 80 18.68 -10.79 7.87
N PRO A 81 18.98 -11.19 9.14
CA PRO A 81 18.58 -12.49 9.67
C PRO A 81 17.07 -12.77 9.50
N GLU A 82 16.72 -14.04 9.37
CA GLU A 82 15.32 -14.47 9.33
C GLU A 82 14.60 -14.19 10.65
N GLY A 83 13.27 -14.34 10.63
CA GLY A 83 12.44 -14.16 11.82
C GLY A 83 12.09 -12.70 12.13
N ARG A 84 11.40 -12.53 13.26
CA ARG A 84 10.72 -11.29 13.63
C ARG A 84 11.68 -10.15 13.92
N ASP A 85 12.78 -10.43 14.60
CA ASP A 85 13.70 -9.39 15.07
C ASP A 85 14.60 -8.90 13.93
N GLY A 86 15.07 -9.80 13.05
CA GLY A 86 15.73 -9.40 11.80
C GLY A 86 14.82 -8.55 10.90
N TYR A 87 13.54 -8.91 10.78
CA TYR A 87 12.56 -8.09 10.05
C TYR A 87 12.36 -6.70 10.70
N ARG A 88 12.28 -6.62 12.02
CA ARG A 88 12.14 -5.35 12.75
C ARG A 88 13.34 -4.44 12.55
N ARG A 89 14.55 -5.01 12.63
CA ARG A 89 15.80 -4.28 12.39
C ARG A 89 15.83 -3.74 10.96
N TRP A 90 15.58 -4.59 9.97
CA TRP A 90 15.50 -4.18 8.57
C TRP A 90 14.50 -3.04 8.35
N ARG A 91 13.31 -3.11 8.94
CA ARG A 91 12.30 -2.05 8.84
C ARG A 91 12.75 -0.73 9.47
N ALA A 92 13.44 -0.77 10.61
CA ALA A 92 13.97 0.41 11.27
C ALA A 92 15.10 1.06 10.44
N ASP A 93 15.99 0.23 9.89
CA ASP A 93 17.13 0.67 9.08
C ASP A 93 16.65 1.25 7.74
N LEU A 94 15.66 0.62 7.09
CA LEU A 94 14.97 1.18 5.91
C LEU A 94 14.33 2.54 6.19
N GLY A 95 13.66 2.71 7.33
CA GLY A 95 13.04 3.98 7.68
C GLY A 95 14.05 5.13 7.75
N ARG A 96 15.24 4.88 8.31
CA ARG A 96 16.34 5.87 8.35
C ARG A 96 16.90 6.12 6.95
N PHE A 97 17.20 5.07 6.20
CA PHE A 97 17.70 5.16 4.83
C PHE A 97 16.77 5.99 3.91
N HIS A 98 15.46 5.73 3.94
CA HIS A 98 14.50 6.49 3.14
C HIS A 98 14.45 7.96 3.57
N ALA A 99 14.50 8.24 4.87
CA ALA A 99 14.50 9.61 5.37
C ALA A 99 15.76 10.38 4.96
N GLU A 100 16.94 9.77 5.10
CA GLU A 100 18.21 10.37 4.66
C GLU A 100 18.20 10.63 3.16
N THR A 101 17.90 9.60 2.35
CA THR A 101 17.86 9.71 0.88
C THR A 101 16.87 10.77 0.39
N ALA A 102 15.67 10.83 0.99
CA ALA A 102 14.68 11.84 0.64
C ALA A 102 15.12 13.24 1.08
N GLY A 103 15.78 13.35 2.23
CA GLY A 103 16.28 14.62 2.74
C GLY A 103 17.35 15.24 1.86
N ASP A 104 18.30 14.44 1.39
CA ASP A 104 19.35 14.89 0.46
C ASP A 104 18.74 15.50 -0.81
N VAL A 105 17.82 14.77 -1.45
CA VAL A 105 17.11 15.24 -2.64
C VAL A 105 16.33 16.54 -2.36
N LEU A 106 15.66 16.63 -1.22
CA LEU A 106 14.86 17.83 -0.89
C LEU A 106 15.73 19.05 -0.62
N HIS A 107 16.88 18.89 0.05
CA HIS A 107 17.85 19.98 0.23
C HIS A 107 18.40 20.48 -1.10
N GLU A 108 18.78 19.57 -2.01
CA GLU A 108 19.28 19.94 -3.34
C GLU A 108 18.24 20.71 -4.18
N VAL A 109 16.96 20.43 -3.95
CA VAL A 109 15.84 21.12 -4.61
C VAL A 109 15.44 22.42 -3.89
N GLY A 110 16.04 22.71 -2.73
CA GLY A 110 15.88 23.97 -2.01
C GLY A 110 14.70 24.00 -1.03
N TYR A 111 14.34 22.87 -0.43
CA TYR A 111 13.47 22.85 0.75
C TYR A 111 14.25 23.22 2.01
N ASP A 112 13.57 23.85 2.97
CA ASP A 112 14.16 24.19 4.26
C ASP A 112 14.25 22.98 5.21
N ASP A 113 15.13 23.08 6.21
CA ASP A 113 15.37 22.02 7.20
C ASP A 113 14.10 21.60 7.94
N ALA A 114 13.16 22.53 8.16
CA ALA A 114 11.90 22.26 8.83
C ALA A 114 11.02 21.32 7.99
N THR A 115 10.88 21.61 6.69
CA THR A 115 10.14 20.78 5.74
C THR A 115 10.82 19.42 5.55
N VAL A 116 12.14 19.41 5.38
CA VAL A 116 12.92 18.17 5.25
C VAL A 116 12.78 17.31 6.49
N GLY A 117 13.02 17.87 7.68
CA GLY A 117 12.87 17.19 8.96
C GLY A 117 11.46 16.61 9.15
N ARG A 118 10.43 17.32 8.68
CA ARG A 118 9.05 16.84 8.73
C ARG A 118 8.81 15.64 7.81
N VAL A 119 9.27 15.68 6.55
CA VAL A 119 9.18 14.53 5.62
C VAL A 119 9.93 13.33 6.20
N GLN A 120 11.11 13.56 6.74
CA GLN A 120 11.92 12.53 7.37
C GLN A 120 11.22 11.84 8.56
N ALA A 121 10.58 12.61 9.44
CA ALA A 121 9.80 12.08 10.56
C ALA A 121 8.61 11.22 10.09
N LEU A 122 7.94 11.64 9.00
CA LEU A 122 6.86 10.87 8.37
C LEU A 122 7.37 9.51 7.84
N LEU A 123 8.50 9.50 7.14
CA LEU A 123 9.09 8.28 6.57
C LEU A 123 9.54 7.29 7.65
N ARG A 124 10.07 7.79 8.77
CA ARG A 124 10.41 6.99 9.96
C ARG A 124 9.21 6.58 10.80
N LYS A 125 8.00 7.06 10.46
CA LYS A 125 6.74 6.77 11.17
C LYS A 125 6.78 7.16 12.65
N GLU A 126 7.46 8.27 12.96
CA GLU A 126 7.57 8.77 14.32
C GLU A 126 6.20 9.13 14.89
N ARG A 127 5.94 8.77 16.16
CA ARG A 127 4.67 9.10 16.84
C ARG A 127 3.40 8.62 16.11
N LEU A 128 3.46 7.50 15.39
CA LEU A 128 2.29 6.85 14.79
C LEU A 128 1.14 6.73 15.82
N LYS A 129 -0.09 7.00 15.38
CA LYS A 129 -1.33 7.16 16.17
C LYS A 129 -1.48 8.46 16.96
N ALA A 130 -0.40 9.20 17.21
CA ALA A 130 -0.46 10.49 17.89
C ALA A 130 -0.32 11.67 16.91
N ASP A 131 0.47 11.50 15.86
CA ASP A 131 0.65 12.49 14.80
C ASP A 131 -0.33 12.23 13.63
N PRO A 132 -1.24 13.19 13.32
CA PRO A 132 -2.26 13.01 12.30
C PRO A 132 -1.73 12.75 10.88
N GLU A 133 -0.61 13.38 10.49
CA GLU A 133 -0.07 13.21 9.14
C GLU A 133 0.73 11.91 9.02
N VAL A 134 1.40 11.48 10.09
CA VAL A 134 2.04 10.15 10.14
C VAL A 134 0.98 9.07 10.02
N GLN A 135 -0.13 9.24 10.73
CA GLN A 135 -1.28 8.34 10.65
C GLN A 135 -1.90 8.35 9.25
N LEU A 136 -2.07 9.53 8.64
CA LEU A 136 -2.55 9.66 7.26
C LEU A 136 -1.64 8.91 6.27
N LEU A 137 -0.33 9.07 6.39
CA LEU A 137 0.61 8.36 5.52
C LEU A 137 0.53 6.83 5.73
N GLU A 138 0.39 6.35 6.96
CA GLU A 138 0.18 4.92 7.24
C GLU A 138 -1.14 4.39 6.68
N ASP A 139 -2.21 5.20 6.74
CA ASP A 139 -3.51 4.87 6.16
C ASP A 139 -3.37 4.68 4.64
N VAL A 140 -2.66 5.58 3.95
CA VAL A 140 -2.40 5.48 2.51
C VAL A 140 -1.54 4.25 2.18
N VAL A 141 -0.48 3.97 2.94
CA VAL A 141 0.33 2.75 2.77
C VAL A 141 -0.54 1.49 2.85
N CYS A 142 -1.43 1.43 3.84
CA CYS A 142 -2.33 0.31 4.04
C CYS A 142 -3.37 0.20 2.92
N LEU A 143 -3.89 1.33 2.40
CA LEU A 143 -4.79 1.32 1.25
C LEU A 143 -4.10 0.79 -0.01
N VAL A 144 -2.89 1.27 -0.31
CA VAL A 144 -2.09 0.77 -1.44
C VAL A 144 -1.81 -0.72 -1.30
N PHE A 145 -1.44 -1.19 -0.11
CA PHE A 145 -1.25 -2.62 0.15
C PHE A 145 -2.52 -3.42 -0.16
N LEU A 146 -3.67 -3.01 0.37
CA LEU A 146 -4.94 -3.73 0.17
C LEU A 146 -5.40 -3.72 -1.29
N SER A 147 -5.16 -2.63 -2.02
CA SER A 147 -5.60 -2.49 -3.41
C SER A 147 -4.71 -3.22 -4.41
N HIS A 148 -3.40 -3.32 -4.18
CA HIS A 148 -2.45 -3.78 -5.19
C HIS A 148 -1.63 -5.00 -4.79
N TYR A 149 -1.41 -5.21 -3.49
CA TYR A 149 -0.43 -6.19 -3.01
C TYR A 149 -1.04 -7.31 -2.16
N LEU A 150 -2.28 -7.17 -1.69
CA LEU A 150 -2.94 -8.20 -0.89
C LEU A 150 -3.21 -9.49 -1.69
N ALA A 151 -3.75 -9.39 -2.90
CA ALA A 151 -4.07 -10.57 -3.72
C ALA A 151 -2.83 -11.43 -4.03
N PRO A 152 -1.71 -10.88 -4.56
CA PRO A 152 -0.50 -11.68 -4.78
C PRO A 152 0.11 -12.17 -3.47
N PHE A 153 0.02 -11.41 -2.37
CA PHE A 153 0.44 -11.87 -1.05
C PHE A 153 -0.38 -13.08 -0.56
N ALA A 154 -1.71 -13.04 -0.73
CA ALA A 154 -2.60 -14.12 -0.30
C ALA A 154 -2.37 -15.40 -1.11
N ALA A 155 -2.05 -15.28 -2.41
CA ALA A 155 -1.73 -16.44 -3.25
C ALA A 155 -0.47 -17.20 -2.81
N GLN A 156 0.38 -16.59 -1.97
CA GLN A 156 1.65 -17.18 -1.50
C GLN A 156 1.60 -17.65 -0.04
N HIS A 157 0.46 -17.54 0.64
CA HIS A 157 0.37 -17.77 2.08
C HIS A 157 -0.96 -18.41 2.50
N GLU A 158 -0.90 -19.26 3.52
CA GLU A 158 -2.07 -19.90 4.13
C GLU A 158 -3.08 -18.87 4.70
N ASP A 159 -4.36 -19.24 4.70
CA ASP A 159 -5.48 -18.39 5.12
C ASP A 159 -5.28 -17.77 6.50
N GLU A 160 -4.76 -18.53 7.47
CA GLU A 160 -4.51 -18.03 8.83
C GLU A 160 -3.50 -16.86 8.82
N LYS A 161 -2.45 -16.98 8.00
CA LYS A 161 -1.44 -15.93 7.84
C LYS A 161 -2.06 -14.70 7.20
N VAL A 162 -2.86 -14.87 6.16
CA VAL A 162 -3.54 -13.80 5.43
C VAL A 162 -4.49 -13.05 6.36
N VAL A 163 -5.37 -13.76 7.08
CA VAL A 163 -6.28 -13.19 8.07
C VAL A 163 -5.51 -12.45 9.17
N GLY A 164 -4.40 -13.02 9.63
CA GLY A 164 -3.53 -12.39 10.61
C GLY A 164 -2.94 -11.05 10.12
N ILE A 165 -2.56 -10.96 8.84
CA ILE A 165 -2.10 -9.70 8.22
C ILE A 165 -3.25 -8.71 8.06
N LEU A 166 -4.43 -9.13 7.58
CA LEU A 166 -5.60 -8.26 7.45
C LEU A 166 -5.98 -7.62 8.79
N ARG A 167 -6.02 -8.40 9.88
CA ARG A 167 -6.27 -7.89 11.24
C ARG A 167 -5.21 -6.89 11.70
N LYS A 168 -3.94 -7.11 11.36
CA LYS A 168 -2.85 -6.18 11.68
C LYS A 168 -2.96 -4.89 10.87
N THR A 169 -3.24 -4.98 9.58
CA THR A 169 -3.48 -3.83 8.69
C THR A 169 -4.65 -3.00 9.20
N TRP A 170 -5.77 -3.63 9.58
CA TRP A 170 -6.93 -2.92 10.13
C TRP A 170 -6.61 -2.15 11.42
N ARG A 171 -5.86 -2.76 12.35
CA ARG A 171 -5.45 -2.11 13.62
C ARG A 171 -4.48 -0.93 13.46
N LYS A 172 -3.83 -0.81 12.31
CA LYS A 172 -2.94 0.31 11.98
C LYS A 172 -3.70 1.51 11.42
N MET A 173 -4.84 1.26 10.77
CA MET A 173 -5.65 2.30 10.13
C MET A 173 -6.34 3.20 11.15
N SER A 174 -6.56 4.47 10.81
CA SER A 174 -7.43 5.37 11.58
C SER A 174 -8.91 5.01 11.47
N GLU A 175 -9.71 5.43 12.46
CA GLU A 175 -11.17 5.26 12.47
C GLU A 175 -11.89 6.05 11.36
N ARG A 176 -11.26 7.09 10.78
CA ARG A 176 -11.82 7.83 9.63
C ARG A 176 -12.13 6.92 8.44
N ARG A 177 -11.50 5.75 8.36
CA ARG A 177 -11.80 4.70 7.37
C ARG A 177 -13.17 4.04 7.56
N SER A 178 -13.77 4.05 8.75
CA SER A 178 -15.06 3.39 8.99
C SER A 178 -16.23 4.09 8.27
N ARG A 179 -16.07 5.35 7.82
CA ARG A 179 -17.14 6.12 7.17
C ARG A 179 -17.04 6.25 5.65
N SER A 180 -15.85 6.19 5.04
CA SER A 180 -15.73 6.40 3.58
C SER A 180 -16.28 5.26 2.71
N ARG A 181 -16.70 4.13 3.31
CA ARG A 181 -17.46 3.05 2.62
C ARG A 181 -18.93 2.93 3.04
N ALA A 182 -19.41 3.71 4.00
CA ALA A 182 -20.78 3.58 4.52
C ALA A 182 -21.85 4.31 3.67
N GLY A 183 -21.46 5.15 2.72
CA GLY A 183 -22.38 5.96 1.90
C GLY A 183 -22.89 5.33 0.59
N ALA A 184 -22.52 4.09 0.27
CA ALA A 184 -22.87 3.45 -1.01
C ALA A 184 -23.47 2.04 -0.86
N ALA A 185 -24.15 1.76 0.26
CA ALA A 185 -24.87 0.50 0.46
C ALA A 185 -26.35 0.66 0.06
N GLY A 186 -26.61 0.69 -1.26
CA GLY A 186 -27.91 0.29 -1.78
C GLY A 186 -28.16 -1.19 -1.46
N ALA A 187 -29.41 -1.53 -1.13
CA ALA A 187 -29.81 -2.82 -0.58
C ALA A 187 -29.27 -4.03 -1.39
N GLY A 188 -28.43 -4.84 -0.75
CA GLY A 188 -27.84 -6.05 -1.32
C GLY A 188 -27.88 -7.22 -0.32
N ASP A 189 -28.02 -8.43 -0.88
CA ASP A 189 -28.20 -9.75 -0.24
C ASP A 189 -27.51 -9.91 1.13
N PRO A 190 -28.23 -10.37 2.18
CA PRO A 190 -27.70 -10.55 3.54
C PRO A 190 -26.46 -11.48 3.63
N ARG A 191 -26.15 -12.28 2.61
CA ARG A 191 -24.96 -13.15 2.58
C ARG A 191 -23.65 -12.42 2.27
N CYS A 192 -23.68 -11.18 1.76
CA CYS A 192 -22.48 -10.34 1.58
C CYS A 192 -22.00 -9.65 2.88
N ARG A 193 -22.72 -9.82 4.00
CA ARG A 193 -22.41 -9.11 5.26
C ARG A 193 -21.29 -9.72 6.10
N LEU A 194 -20.77 -10.90 5.76
CA LEU A 194 -19.83 -11.63 6.62
C LEU A 194 -18.33 -11.37 6.35
N THR A 195 -17.97 -10.66 5.27
CA THR A 195 -16.55 -10.43 4.93
C THR A 195 -16.14 -8.97 4.78
N GLY A 196 -17.07 -8.00 4.76
CA GLY A 196 -16.73 -6.56 4.78
C GLY A 196 -15.93 -6.06 3.56
N VAL A 197 -15.90 -6.81 2.46
CA VAL A 197 -15.20 -6.44 1.22
C VAL A 197 -16.20 -6.22 0.09
N PHE A 198 -16.62 -4.97 -0.10
CA PHE A 198 -17.25 -4.49 -1.33
C PHE A 198 -16.20 -3.92 -2.29
N PHE A 199 -15.72 -4.69 -3.26
CA PHE A 199 -14.90 -4.15 -4.35
C PHE A 199 -15.83 -3.41 -5.31
N VAL A 200 -15.58 -2.11 -5.53
CA VAL A 200 -16.25 -1.34 -6.59
C VAL A 200 -15.71 -1.85 -7.92
N GLY A 201 -16.59 -2.28 -8.84
CA GLY A 201 -16.23 -2.57 -10.22
C GLY A 201 -15.79 -3.99 -10.56
N CYS A 202 -15.98 -4.98 -9.66
CA CYS A 202 -15.81 -6.38 -10.05
C CYS A 202 -17.07 -6.85 -10.78
N PRO A 203 -17.04 -7.22 -12.07
CA PRO A 203 -18.16 -7.93 -12.68
C PRO A 203 -18.31 -9.26 -11.92
N CYS A 204 -19.42 -9.39 -11.21
CA CYS A 204 -19.77 -10.61 -10.51
C CYS A 204 -19.76 -11.76 -11.53
N PRO A 205 -18.94 -12.81 -11.37
CA PRO A 205 -19.07 -13.98 -12.23
C PRO A 205 -20.44 -14.58 -11.91
N ARG A 206 -21.37 -14.49 -12.86
CA ARG A 206 -22.63 -15.25 -12.77
C ARG A 206 -22.22 -16.72 -12.75
N LEU A 207 -22.33 -17.36 -11.58
CA LEU A 207 -22.32 -18.82 -11.52
C LEU A 207 -23.42 -19.33 -12.46
N PRO A 208 -23.14 -20.31 -13.34
CA PRO A 208 -24.20 -20.96 -14.09
C PRO A 208 -25.18 -21.61 -13.11
N ALA A 209 -26.46 -21.38 -13.35
CA ALA A 209 -27.52 -22.07 -12.63
C ALA A 209 -27.39 -23.58 -12.92
N GLU A 210 -27.51 -24.37 -11.85
CA GLU A 210 -27.60 -25.84 -11.83
C GLU A 210 -26.27 -26.62 -11.88
N LEU A 211 -25.82 -27.02 -10.69
CA LEU A 211 -24.98 -28.20 -10.51
C LEU A 211 -25.84 -29.46 -10.74
N PRO A 212 -25.48 -30.37 -11.67
CA PRO A 212 -26.16 -31.65 -11.79
C PRO A 212 -25.85 -32.53 -10.56
N PRO A 213 -26.79 -33.37 -10.10
CA PRO A 213 -26.61 -34.17 -8.90
C PRO A 213 -25.47 -35.18 -9.06
N HIS A 214 -24.61 -35.22 -8.04
CA HIS A 214 -23.50 -36.16 -7.87
C HIS A 214 -23.87 -37.60 -8.27
N ARG A 215 -23.27 -38.10 -9.35
CA ARG A 215 -23.09 -39.55 -9.54
C ARG A 215 -21.77 -39.95 -8.91
N HIS A 216 -21.87 -40.74 -7.84
CA HIS A 216 -20.77 -41.42 -7.18
C HIS A 216 -20.39 -42.68 -8.01
N PRO A 217 -19.13 -42.87 -8.43
CA PRO A 217 -18.72 -44.20 -8.89
C PRO A 217 -17.39 -44.58 -8.26
N LEU A 218 -17.42 -45.12 -7.05
CA LEU A 218 -16.34 -45.97 -6.52
C LEU A 218 -16.96 -47.06 -5.65
N ARG A 219 -17.59 -48.06 -6.28
CA ARG A 219 -17.73 -49.38 -5.67
C ARG A 219 -16.49 -50.19 -6.04
N ARG A 220 -15.84 -50.65 -4.98
CA ARG A 220 -14.61 -51.43 -4.92
C ARG A 220 -14.71 -52.72 -5.74
N HIS A 221 -13.62 -53.04 -6.42
CA HIS A 221 -13.20 -54.42 -6.65
C HIS A 221 -13.03 -55.15 -5.31
N LEU A 222 -13.57 -56.37 -5.21
CA LEU A 222 -12.95 -57.52 -4.52
C LEU A 222 -13.83 -58.78 -4.70
N HIS A 223 -13.24 -59.76 -5.38
CA HIS A 223 -13.29 -61.22 -5.20
C HIS A 223 -14.27 -61.81 -4.17
N VAL A 224 -15.15 -62.70 -4.66
CA VAL A 224 -15.30 -64.17 -4.42
C VAL A 224 -16.73 -64.56 -4.78
#